data_AF-A0A140F314-F1
#
_entry.id   AF-A0A140F314-F1
#
_cell.length_a   1.000
_cell.length_b   1.000
_cell.length_c   1.000
_cell.angle_alpha   90.00
_cell.angle_beta   90.00
_cell.angle_gamma   90.00
#
_symmetry.space_group_name_H-M   'P 1'
#
loop_
_entity.id
_entity.type
_entity.pdbx_description
1 polymer ?
#
loop_
_entity_poly.entity_id
_entity_poly.type
_entity_poly.pdbx_seq_one_letter_code
_entity_poly.pdbx_strand_id
1 'polypeptide(L)'
;VCVPYLLLLLLPSLLRVSADTTEPCELDDDDFRCVCNFTDPKPDWSSAVQCMVAVEVEISAGGRSLEQFLKGADTNPKQYADTIKALR
;
A
#
# COMPACT_ATOMS: atom_id res chain seq x y z
N VAL A 1 33.74 20.27 24.16
CA VAL A 1 32.79 19.99 23.07
C VAL A 1 31.67 21.01 23.17
N CYS A 2 31.50 21.89 22.19
CA CYS A 2 30.55 23.00 22.25
C CYS A 2 29.11 22.49 22.17
N VAL A 3 28.28 22.90 23.14
CA VAL A 3 26.82 22.67 23.23
C VAL A 3 26.07 22.77 21.89
N PRO A 4 26.35 23.74 20.99
CA PRO A 4 25.69 23.79 19.68
C PRO A 4 25.93 22.55 18.80
N TYR A 5 27.09 21.91 18.91
CA TYR A 5 27.42 20.72 18.12
C TYR A 5 26.64 19.48 18.58
N LEU A 6 26.31 19.42 19.88
CA LEU A 6 25.50 18.34 20.46
C LEU A 6 24.04 18.43 20.00
N LEU A 7 23.51 19.66 19.90
CA LEU A 7 22.17 19.96 19.36
C LEU A 7 22.05 19.56 17.89
N LEU A 8 23.05 19.87 17.07
CA LEU A 8 23.11 19.49 15.65
C LEU A 8 23.10 17.97 15.44
N LEU A 9 23.69 17.19 16.34
CA LEU A 9 23.70 15.72 16.28
C LEU A 9 22.38 15.07 16.72
N LEU A 10 21.53 15.81 17.46
CA LEU A 10 20.22 15.32 17.94
C LEU A 10 19.09 15.60 16.94
N LEU A 11 19.26 16.57 16.02
CA LEU A 11 18.29 16.90 14.97
C LEU A 11 17.89 15.71 14.06
N PRO A 12 18.83 14.88 13.57
CA PRO A 12 18.49 13.73 12.70
C PRO A 12 17.62 12.67 13.39
N SER A 13 17.73 12.54 14.72
CA SER A 13 16.96 11.58 15.50
C SER A 13 15.51 12.04 15.70
N LEU A 14 15.28 13.35 15.76
CA LEU A 14 13.95 13.95 15.87
C LEU A 14 13.21 13.98 14.51
N LEU A 15 13.96 14.05 13.40
CA LEU A 15 13.42 14.01 12.04
C LEU A 15 13.08 12.60 11.54
N ARG A 16 13.32 11.54 12.34
CA ARG A 16 12.90 10.16 12.03
C ARG A 16 11.49 9.83 12.49
N VAL A 17 10.78 10.79 13.07
CA VAL A 17 9.35 10.67 13.36
C VAL A 17 8.57 11.11 12.13
N SER A 18 7.49 10.38 11.84
CA SER A 18 6.57 10.53 10.69
C SER A 18 7.12 10.06 9.34
N ALA A 19 7.39 8.76 9.23
CA ALA A 19 6.84 8.06 8.07
C ALA A 19 5.32 8.01 8.34
N ASP A 20 4.57 8.90 7.69
CA ASP A 20 3.12 8.79 7.65
C ASP A 20 2.81 7.36 7.24
N THR A 21 2.21 6.58 8.13
CA THR A 21 1.66 5.27 7.79
C THR A 21 0.34 5.51 7.08
N THR A 22 0.38 6.21 5.95
CA THR A 22 -0.76 6.24 5.03
C THR A 22 -0.95 4.81 4.58
N GLU A 23 -2.16 4.28 4.72
CA GLU A 23 -2.45 2.95 4.19
C GLU A 23 -2.10 2.93 2.70
N PRO A 24 -1.55 1.82 2.18
CA PRO A 24 -1.05 1.81 0.82
C PRO A 24 -2.10 2.14 -0.24
N CYS A 25 -3.39 2.00 0.06
CA CYS A 25 -4.49 2.33 -0.83
C CYS A 25 -5.35 3.45 -0.25
N GLU A 26 -5.76 4.36 -1.13
CA GLU A 26 -6.68 5.45 -0.82
C GLU A 26 -7.87 5.38 -1.79
N LEU A 27 -9.07 5.20 -1.23
CA LEU A 27 -10.34 5.24 -1.96
C LEU A 27 -10.90 6.65 -1.87
N ASP A 28 -11.28 7.24 -3.00
CA ASP A 28 -11.91 8.56 -3.00
C ASP A 28 -13.33 8.54 -2.40
N ASP A 29 -13.80 9.71 -1.97
CA ASP A 29 -15.07 9.86 -1.25
C ASP A 29 -16.31 9.41 -2.06
N ASP A 30 -16.19 9.34 -3.39
CA ASP A 30 -17.25 8.94 -4.31
C ASP A 30 -17.21 7.43 -4.64
N ASP A 31 -16.32 6.66 -4.00
CA ASP A 31 -16.02 5.26 -4.30
C ASP A 31 -15.74 5.01 -5.81
N PHE A 32 -15.27 6.04 -6.52
CA PHE A 32 -15.03 6.01 -7.95
C PHE A 32 -13.61 5.53 -8.26
N ARG A 33 -12.59 6.11 -7.62
CA ARG A 33 -11.19 5.83 -7.90
C ARG A 33 -10.43 5.43 -6.63
N CYS A 34 -9.77 4.28 -6.70
CA CYS A 34 -8.86 3.80 -5.68
C CYS A 34 -7.42 3.79 -6.20
N VAL A 35 -6.50 4.40 -5.46
CA VAL A 35 -5.07 4.44 -5.83
C VAL A 35 -4.25 3.72 -4.77
N CYS A 36 -3.51 2.70 -5.20
CA CYS A 36 -2.64 1.91 -4.34
C CYS A 36 -1.16 2.10 -4.70
N ASN A 37 -0.35 2.46 -3.70
CA ASN A 37 1.10 2.55 -3.79
C ASN A 37 1.78 1.46 -2.94
N PHE A 38 2.24 0.39 -3.60
CA PHE A 38 2.97 -0.73 -3.02
C PHE A 38 4.48 -0.67 -3.33
N THR A 39 5.03 0.54 -3.47
CA THR A 39 6.47 0.73 -3.74
C THR A 39 7.35 0.38 -2.54
N ASP A 40 6.80 0.45 -1.33
CA ASP A 40 7.50 0.14 -0.08
C ASP A 40 8.17 -1.24 -0.07
N PRO A 41 9.34 -1.42 0.59
CA PRO A 41 10.07 -2.69 0.57
C PRO A 41 9.21 -3.91 0.94
N LYS A 42 8.33 -3.74 1.93
CA LYS A 42 7.33 -4.73 2.38
C LYS A 42 5.97 -4.05 2.46
N PRO A 43 5.25 -3.95 1.33
CA PRO A 43 4.00 -3.24 1.28
C PRO A 43 2.88 -4.11 1.87
N ASP A 44 1.89 -3.47 2.49
CA ASP A 44 0.70 -4.15 2.99
C ASP A 44 -0.36 -4.30 1.90
N TRP A 45 -0.32 -5.44 1.20
CA TRP A 45 -1.26 -5.79 0.14
C TRP A 45 -2.73 -5.91 0.61
N SER A 46 -2.98 -6.03 1.91
CA SER A 46 -4.34 -6.19 2.43
C SER A 46 -5.20 -4.92 2.26
N SER A 47 -4.55 -3.75 2.19
CA SER A 47 -5.21 -2.47 1.89
C SER A 47 -5.95 -2.44 0.54
N ALA A 48 -5.55 -3.29 -0.43
CA ALA A 48 -6.24 -3.41 -1.71
C ALA A 48 -7.71 -3.85 -1.59
N VAL A 49 -8.09 -4.45 -0.45
CA VAL A 49 -9.48 -4.85 -0.18
C VAL A 49 -10.42 -3.63 -0.18
N GLN A 50 -9.92 -2.45 0.20
CA GLN A 50 -10.71 -1.23 0.19
C GLN A 50 -11.18 -0.85 -1.22
N CYS A 51 -10.38 -1.16 -2.24
CA CYS A 51 -10.68 -0.84 -3.64
C CYS A 51 -11.71 -1.78 -4.29
N MET A 52 -12.25 -2.78 -3.59
CA MET A 52 -13.12 -3.80 -4.19
C MET A 52 -14.38 -3.24 -4.84
N VAL A 53 -14.90 -2.12 -4.32
CA VAL A 53 -16.12 -1.47 -4.82
C VAL A 53 -15.83 -0.34 -5.81
N ALA A 54 -14.56 0.05 -5.95
CA ALA A 54 -14.16 1.15 -6.82
C ALA A 54 -14.43 0.86 -8.30
N VAL A 55 -14.77 1.91 -9.04
CA VAL A 55 -14.95 1.80 -10.50
C VAL A 55 -13.60 1.73 -11.21
N GLU A 56 -12.64 2.54 -10.76
CA GLU A 56 -11.28 2.65 -11.27
C GLU A 56 -10.27 2.30 -10.18
N VAL A 57 -9.28 1.48 -10.52
CA VAL A 57 -8.22 1.06 -9.59
C VAL A 57 -6.86 1.24 -10.26
N GLU A 58 -5.98 2.02 -9.63
CA GLU A 58 -4.58 2.17 -10.01
C GLU A 58 -3.67 1.48 -9.01
N ILE A 59 -2.74 0.63 -9.48
CA ILE A 59 -1.80 -0.09 -8.61
C ILE A 59 -0.36 0.19 -9.07
N SER A 60 0.42 0.83 -8.19
CA SER A 60 1.84 1.11 -8.39
C SER A 60 2.70 0.18 -7.54
N ALA A 61 3.40 -0.78 -8.18
CA ALA A 61 4.22 -1.79 -7.47
C ALA A 61 5.73 -1.46 -7.39
N GLY A 62 6.17 -0.34 -7.99
CA GLY A 62 7.57 0.09 -7.95
C GLY A 62 8.56 -0.80 -8.72
N GLY A 63 8.09 -1.51 -9.76
CA GLY A 63 8.96 -2.35 -10.60
C GLY A 63 9.46 -3.64 -9.94
N ARG A 64 8.90 -4.04 -8.78
CA ARG A 64 9.24 -5.30 -8.13
C ARG A 64 8.80 -6.52 -8.94
N SER A 65 9.54 -7.63 -8.79
CA SER A 65 9.13 -8.91 -9.36
C SER A 65 7.83 -9.41 -8.69
N LEU A 66 6.89 -9.86 -9.51
CA LEU A 66 5.64 -10.49 -9.07
C LEU A 66 5.74 -12.02 -9.01
N GLU A 67 6.89 -12.62 -9.34
CA GLU A 67 7.08 -14.07 -9.37
C GLU A 67 6.77 -14.74 -8.02
N GLN A 68 7.00 -14.02 -6.92
CA GLN A 68 6.65 -14.46 -5.57
C GLN A 68 5.17 -14.80 -5.39
N PHE A 69 4.28 -14.23 -6.20
CA PHE A 69 2.84 -14.46 -6.15
C PHE A 69 2.37 -15.64 -7.01
N LEU A 70 3.23 -16.21 -7.87
CA LEU A 70 2.85 -17.31 -8.77
C LEU A 70 2.31 -18.53 -8.01
N LYS A 71 2.79 -18.78 -6.79
CA LYS A 71 2.27 -19.86 -5.94
C LYS A 71 0.82 -19.65 -5.49
N GLY A 72 0.41 -18.39 -5.31
CA GLY A 72 -0.98 -18.03 -4.95
C GLY A 72 -1.89 -17.85 -6.17
N ALA A 73 -1.31 -17.63 -7.34
CA ALA A 73 -2.05 -17.47 -8.60
C ALA A 73 -2.61 -18.81 -9.15
N ASP A 74 -2.14 -19.96 -8.64
CA ASP A 74 -2.68 -21.29 -8.95
C ASP A 74 -3.95 -21.62 -8.12
N THR A 75 -4.70 -20.59 -7.73
CA THR A 75 -5.97 -20.75 -7.01
C THR A 75 -7.12 -20.90 -8.00
N ASN A 76 -8.11 -21.73 -7.66
CA ASN A 76 -9.29 -21.92 -8.50
C ASN A 76 -10.11 -20.60 -8.55
N PRO A 77 -10.22 -19.93 -9.70
CA PRO A 77 -10.90 -18.64 -9.80
C PRO A 77 -12.37 -18.70 -9.38
N LYS A 78 -13.00 -19.89 -9.45
CA LYS A 78 -14.39 -20.09 -9.00
C LYS A 78 -14.58 -19.81 -7.51
N GLN A 79 -13.54 -19.92 -6.69
CA GLN A 79 -13.62 -19.65 -5.24
C GLN A 79 -13.89 -18.17 -4.94
N TYR A 80 -13.49 -17.27 -5.84
CA TYR A 80 -13.66 -15.83 -5.68
C TYR A 80 -14.74 -15.25 -6.61
N ALA A 81 -15.14 -16.00 -7.65
CA ALA A 81 -16.08 -15.53 -8.65
C ALA A 81 -17.42 -15.06 -8.06
N ASP A 82 -17.96 -15.76 -7.06
CA ASP A 82 -19.23 -15.37 -6.44
C ASP A 82 -19.08 -14.12 -5.58
N THR A 83 -17.95 -13.97 -4.87
CA THR A 83 -17.61 -12.74 -4.14
C THR A 83 -17.50 -11.56 -5.10
N ILE A 84 -16.80 -11.70 -6.22
CA ILE A 84 -16.64 -10.62 -7.21
C ILE A 84 -17.98 -10.24 -7.86
N LYS A 85 -18.84 -11.22 -8.14
CA LYS A 85 -20.19 -10.95 -8.67
C LYS A 85 -21.09 -10.21 -7.68
N ALA A 86 -20.89 -10.40 -6.38
CA ALA A 86 -21.70 -9.75 -5.35
C ALA A 86 -21.34 -8.28 -5.12
N LEU A 87 -20.19 -7.80 -5.63
CA LEU A 87 -19.73 -6.42 -5.46
C LEU A 87 -20.45 -5.41 -6.37
N ARG A 88 -21.37 -5.84 -7.25
CA ARG A 88 -22.25 -4.99 -8.06
C ARG A 88 -23.66 -5.56 -8.19
#